data_AF-A0A528HJA5-F1
#
_entry.id   AF-A0A528HJA5-F1
#
_cell.length_a   1.000
_cell.length_b   1.000
_cell.length_c   1.000
_cell.angle_alpha   90.00
_cell.angle_beta   90.00
_cell.angle_gamma   90.00
#
_symmetry.space_group_name_H-M   'P 1'
#
loop_
_entity.id
_entity.type
_entity.pdbx_description
1 polymer ?
#
loop_
_entity_poly.entity_id
_entity_poly.type
_entity_poly.pdbx_seq_one_letter_code
_entity_poly.pdbx_strand_id
1 'polypeptide(L)'
;DLGAVAIIALFYASDLSAWMLMLAAVTCVVLLALNRFGVKHLAPYLILGTTLWFFMLQSGVHATIAGVALALTIPLKVSSGDSPESPLHRLEHALSPWVAFLIVPIFGFANAGVSFAMVTPAALLAPVPLGIALGLFFGKQVGVFGFAWLAIRLNLADMPRRASWAQLYGVAVLCGIGFTMSLFVGILAYPGSSLLQDQT
;
A
#
# COMPACT_ATOMS: atom_id res chain seq x y z
N ASP A 1 -4.77 3.90 1.20
CA ASP A 1 -3.50 3.17 1.26
C ASP A 1 -2.58 3.47 0.09
N LEU A 2 -2.89 3.05 -1.14
CA LEU A 2 -2.05 3.33 -2.30
C LEU A 2 -1.75 4.83 -2.49
N GLY A 3 -2.75 5.69 -2.28
CA GLY A 3 -2.56 7.15 -2.32
C GLY A 3 -1.61 7.68 -1.25
N ALA A 4 -1.62 7.12 -0.03
CA ALA A 4 -0.69 7.51 1.03
C ALA A 4 0.74 7.11 0.67
N VAL A 5 0.94 5.89 0.16
CA VAL A 5 2.24 5.41 -0.34
C VAL A 5 2.74 6.30 -1.48
N ALA A 6 1.87 6.70 -2.41
CA ALA A 6 2.22 7.61 -3.50
C ALA A 6 2.64 9.00 -2.99
N ILE A 7 1.92 9.57 -2.01
CA ILE A 7 2.27 10.86 -1.40
C ILE A 7 3.63 10.75 -0.71
N ILE A 8 3.84 9.75 0.15
CA ILE A 8 5.11 9.58 0.86
C ILE A 8 6.27 9.43 -0.13
N ALA A 9 6.08 8.63 -1.17
CA ALA A 9 7.13 8.43 -2.16
C ALA A 9 7.46 9.68 -2.99
N LEU A 10 6.51 10.59 -3.21
CA LEU A 10 6.76 11.86 -3.91
C LEU A 10 7.44 12.90 -3.02
N PHE A 11 7.11 12.94 -1.73
CA PHE A 11 7.57 13.99 -0.81
C PHE A 11 8.81 13.62 0.02
N TYR A 12 9.08 12.32 0.23
CA TYR A 12 10.19 11.83 1.06
C TYR A 12 11.32 11.18 0.24
N ALA A 13 11.40 11.45 -1.06
CA ALA A 13 12.53 11.01 -1.88
C ALA A 13 13.77 11.87 -1.61
N SER A 14 14.69 11.36 -0.79
CA SER A 14 16.03 11.93 -0.57
C SER A 14 17.08 11.06 -1.28
N ASP A 15 18.05 11.68 -1.95
CA ASP A 15 19.14 11.03 -2.71
C ASP A 15 18.71 10.37 -4.04
N LEU A 16 18.13 11.17 -4.93
CA LEU A 16 17.75 10.73 -6.27
C LEU A 16 18.96 10.48 -7.17
N SER A 17 19.27 9.21 -7.42
CA SER A 17 20.17 8.84 -8.52
C SER A 17 19.44 8.94 -9.86
N ALA A 18 19.69 10.03 -10.59
CA ALA A 18 19.09 10.27 -11.91
C ALA A 18 19.35 9.12 -12.89
N TRP A 19 20.50 8.46 -12.79
CA TRP A 19 20.86 7.32 -13.64
C TRP A 19 19.96 6.10 -13.37
N MET A 20 19.77 5.74 -12.10
CA MET A 20 18.90 4.62 -11.71
C MET A 20 17.44 4.92 -12.04
N LEU A 21 17.01 6.17 -11.90
CA LEU A 21 15.66 6.61 -12.27
C LEU A 21 15.43 6.47 -13.79
N MET A 22 16.41 6.83 -14.60
CA MET A 22 16.35 6.65 -16.06
C MET A 22 16.23 5.17 -16.43
N LEU A 23 17.01 4.29 -15.79
CA LEU A 23 16.91 2.84 -16.01
C LEU A 23 15.54 2.29 -15.58
N ALA A 24 15.01 2.73 -14.44
CA ALA A 24 13.66 2.39 -14.00
C ALA A 24 12.59 2.84 -15.01
N ALA A 25 12.72 4.06 -15.54
CA ALA A 25 11.82 4.58 -16.57
C ALA A 25 11.88 3.75 -17.87
N VAL A 26 13.08 3.37 -18.32
CA VAL A 26 13.27 2.49 -19.49
C VAL A 26 12.61 1.14 -19.26
N THR A 27 12.84 0.49 -18.11
CA THR A 27 12.19 -0.78 -17.78
C THR A 27 10.67 -0.66 -17.76
N CYS A 28 10.14 0.45 -17.24
CA CYS A 28 8.71 0.72 -17.26
C CYS A 28 8.17 0.86 -18.70
N VAL A 29 8.88 1.56 -19.58
CA VAL A 29 8.52 1.66 -21.01
C VAL A 29 8.53 0.29 -21.69
N VAL A 30 9.51 -0.58 -21.37
CA VAL A 30 9.54 -1.95 -21.90
C VAL A 30 8.34 -2.76 -21.43
N LEU A 31 7.97 -2.69 -20.15
CA LEU A 31 6.77 -3.33 -19.61
C LEU A 31 5.49 -2.86 -20.33
N LEU A 32 5.37 -1.54 -20.55
CA LEU A 32 4.25 -0.96 -21.30
C LEU A 32 4.23 -1.44 -22.77
N ALA A 33 5.40 -1.53 -23.41
CA ALA A 33 5.52 -2.04 -24.77
C ALA A 33 5.10 -3.51 -24.85
N LEU A 34 5.51 -4.37 -23.93
CA LEU A 34 5.09 -5.77 -23.87
C LEU A 34 3.57 -5.92 -23.76
N ASN A 35 2.93 -5.09 -22.94
CA ASN A 35 1.47 -5.05 -22.82
C ASN A 35 0.82 -4.58 -24.13
N ARG A 36 1.36 -3.52 -24.73
CA ARG A 36 0.89 -2.98 -26.02
C ARG A 36 0.99 -4.01 -27.16
N PHE A 37 2.05 -4.82 -27.18
CA PHE A 37 2.24 -5.93 -28.13
C PHE A 37 1.42 -7.18 -27.78
N GLY A 38 0.66 -7.18 -26.69
CA GLY A 38 -0.23 -8.27 -26.33
C GLY A 38 0.48 -9.53 -25.82
N VAL A 39 1.68 -9.40 -25.25
CA VAL A 39 2.39 -10.53 -24.65
C VAL A 39 1.64 -10.99 -23.40
N LYS A 40 1.11 -12.23 -23.44
CA LYS A 40 0.31 -12.83 -22.35
C LYS A 40 1.13 -13.66 -21.37
N HIS A 41 2.37 -13.99 -21.70
CA HIS A 41 3.26 -14.72 -20.79
C HIS A 41 3.65 -13.84 -19.61
N LEU A 42 3.55 -14.39 -18.40
CA LEU A 42 3.77 -13.65 -17.16
C LEU A 42 5.25 -13.49 -16.79
N ALA A 43 6.09 -14.46 -17.17
CA ALA A 43 7.51 -14.47 -16.79
C ALA A 43 8.29 -13.21 -17.21
N PRO A 44 8.14 -12.65 -18.42
CA PRO A 44 8.79 -11.39 -18.80
C PRO A 44 8.41 -10.23 -17.88
N TYR A 45 7.13 -10.12 -17.49
CA TYR A 45 6.68 -9.08 -16.57
C TYR A 45 7.29 -9.24 -15.19
N LEU A 46 7.35 -10.46 -14.65
CA LEU A 46 7.95 -10.70 -13.33
C LEU A 46 9.45 -10.41 -13.31
N ILE A 47 10.19 -10.80 -14.35
CA ILE A 47 11.63 -10.51 -14.46
C ILE A 47 11.84 -8.99 -14.52
N LEU A 48 11.14 -8.31 -15.43
CA LEU A 48 11.25 -6.86 -15.58
C LEU A 48 10.77 -6.12 -14.33
N GLY A 49 9.73 -6.62 -13.66
CA GLY A 49 9.24 -6.13 -12.39
C GLY A 49 10.29 -6.18 -11.28
N THR A 50 11.01 -7.30 -11.16
CA THR A 50 12.13 -7.42 -10.21
C THR A 50 13.27 -6.45 -10.57
N THR A 51 13.58 -6.27 -11.86
CA THR A 51 14.59 -5.28 -12.27
C THR A 51 14.16 -3.85 -11.99
N LEU A 52 12.87 -3.53 -12.19
CA LEU A 52 12.29 -2.24 -11.87
C LEU A 52 12.37 -1.97 -10.36
N TRP A 53 12.02 -2.96 -9.54
CA TRP A 53 12.14 -2.90 -8.10
C TRP A 53 13.57 -2.59 -7.64
N PHE A 54 14.57 -3.26 -8.23
CA PHE A 54 15.98 -3.02 -7.93
C PHE A 54 16.42 -1.58 -8.29
N PHE A 55 16.05 -1.10 -9.49
CA PHE A 55 16.39 0.27 -9.89
C PHE A 55 15.69 1.32 -9.03
N MET A 56 14.43 1.09 -8.64
CA MET A 56 13.73 1.99 -7.73
C MET A 56 14.41 2.05 -6.36
N LEU A 57 14.79 0.88 -5.80
CA LEU A 57 15.52 0.79 -4.54
C LEU A 57 16.84 1.59 -4.56
N GLN A 58 17.61 1.48 -5.65
CA GLN A 58 18.88 2.21 -5.80
C GLN A 58 18.70 3.70 -6.17
N SER A 59 17.51 4.09 -6.65
CA SER A 59 17.21 5.46 -7.04
C SER A 59 16.79 6.36 -5.87
N GLY A 60 16.65 5.83 -4.66
CA GLY A 60 16.10 6.55 -3.51
C GLY A 60 14.56 6.65 -3.53
N VAL A 61 13.90 6.11 -4.55
CA VAL A 61 12.44 6.01 -4.61
C VAL A 61 11.97 4.73 -3.90
N HIS A 62 10.78 4.79 -3.31
CA HIS A 62 10.21 3.64 -2.61
C HIS A 62 9.96 2.46 -3.55
N ALA A 63 10.60 1.34 -3.24
CA ALA A 63 10.53 0.11 -4.04
C ALA A 63 9.11 -0.49 -4.13
N THR A 64 8.20 -0.12 -3.23
CA THR A 64 6.79 -0.54 -3.27
C THR A 64 6.03 -0.02 -4.49
N ILE A 65 6.42 1.13 -5.04
CA ILE A 65 5.81 1.66 -6.27
C ILE A 65 6.09 0.74 -7.45
N ALA A 66 7.24 0.05 -7.49
CA ALA A 66 7.59 -0.87 -8.56
C ALA A 66 6.55 -2.00 -8.70
N GLY A 67 6.06 -2.53 -7.57
CA GLY A 67 5.03 -3.58 -7.57
C GLY A 67 3.70 -3.08 -8.12
N VAL A 68 3.31 -1.85 -7.78
CA VAL A 68 2.09 -1.20 -8.30
C VAL A 68 2.23 -0.94 -9.81
N ALA A 69 3.35 -0.36 -10.23
CA ALA A 69 3.63 -0.10 -11.64
C ALA A 69 3.61 -1.39 -12.46
N LEU A 70 4.25 -2.45 -11.96
CA LEU A 70 4.21 -3.79 -12.55
C LEU A 70 2.77 -4.28 -12.71
N ALA A 71 1.97 -4.26 -11.65
CA ALA A 71 0.58 -4.73 -11.68
C ALA A 71 -0.26 -3.98 -12.72
N LEU A 72 -0.08 -2.65 -12.84
CA LEU A 72 -0.75 -1.83 -13.85
C LEU A 72 -0.32 -2.15 -15.30
N THR A 73 0.86 -2.73 -15.48
CA THR A 73 1.34 -3.15 -16.82
C THR A 73 0.93 -4.55 -17.22
N ILE A 74 0.48 -5.42 -16.31
CA ILE A 74 0.10 -6.79 -16.65
C ILE A 74 -1.28 -6.80 -17.34
N PRO A 75 -1.46 -7.53 -18.46
CA PRO A 75 -2.72 -7.55 -19.20
C PRO A 75 -3.92 -8.08 -18.40
N LEU A 76 -5.03 -7.32 -18.41
CA LEU A 76 -6.31 -7.68 -17.79
C LEU A 76 -7.31 -8.35 -18.76
N LYS A 77 -7.10 -8.23 -20.08
CA LYS A 77 -8.07 -8.75 -21.08
C LYS A 77 -8.05 -10.29 -21.13
N VAL A 78 -9.23 -10.88 -20.95
CA VAL A 78 -9.48 -12.30 -21.23
C VAL A 78 -9.52 -12.50 -22.75
N SER A 79 -8.77 -13.47 -23.26
CA SER A 79 -8.78 -13.82 -24.68
C SER A 79 -10.08 -14.55 -24.99
N SER A 80 -10.84 -14.11 -25.98
CA SER A 80 -11.97 -14.86 -26.51
C SER A 80 -11.45 -16.19 -27.09
N GLY A 81 -11.57 -17.27 -26.34
CA GLY A 81 -11.31 -18.64 -26.83
C GLY A 81 -10.28 -19.46 -26.06
N ASP A 82 -9.51 -18.90 -25.11
CA ASP A 82 -8.51 -19.70 -24.37
C ASP A 82 -8.36 -19.23 -22.92
N SER A 83 -8.75 -20.11 -21.99
CA SER A 83 -8.83 -19.92 -20.52
C SER A 83 -9.76 -18.78 -20.04
N PRO A 84 -10.68 -19.01 -19.06
CA PRO A 84 -11.59 -17.98 -18.57
C PRO A 84 -10.94 -16.85 -17.76
N GLU A 85 -9.65 -16.94 -17.41
CA GLU A 85 -8.97 -16.01 -16.50
C GLU A 85 -7.83 -15.23 -17.17
N SER A 86 -7.75 -13.92 -16.88
CA SER A 86 -6.69 -13.06 -17.38
C SER A 86 -5.33 -13.35 -16.72
N PRO A 87 -4.20 -13.03 -17.38
CA PRO A 87 -2.87 -13.21 -16.79
C PRO A 87 -2.70 -12.54 -15.42
N LEU A 88 -3.29 -11.34 -15.23
CA LEU A 88 -3.29 -10.66 -13.94
C LEU A 88 -4.10 -11.43 -12.89
N HIS A 89 -5.30 -11.91 -13.21
CA HIS A 89 -6.14 -12.67 -12.27
C HIS A 89 -5.46 -13.96 -11.83
N ARG A 90 -4.78 -14.65 -12.75
CA ARG A 90 -4.00 -15.85 -12.44
C ARG A 90 -2.86 -15.54 -11.47
N LEU A 91 -2.13 -14.44 -11.68
CA LEU A 91 -1.09 -14.00 -10.76
C LEU A 91 -1.66 -13.63 -9.40
N GLU A 92 -2.77 -12.89 -9.36
CA GLU A 92 -3.44 -12.47 -8.13
C GLU A 92 -3.86 -13.68 -7.29
N HIS A 93 -4.54 -14.66 -7.90
CA HIS A 93 -4.95 -15.89 -7.21
C HIS A 93 -3.75 -16.70 -6.71
N ALA A 94 -2.67 -16.74 -7.49
CA ALA A 94 -1.44 -17.41 -7.08
C ALA A 94 -0.75 -16.70 -5.91
N LEU A 95 -0.74 -15.36 -5.88
CA LEU A 95 -0.07 -14.57 -4.84
C LEU A 95 -0.89 -14.44 -3.55
N SER A 96 -2.21 -14.33 -3.65
CA SER A 96 -3.11 -14.10 -2.52
C SER A 96 -2.85 -15.00 -1.30
N PRO A 97 -2.74 -16.35 -1.41
CA PRO A 97 -2.45 -17.20 -0.26
C PRO A 97 -1.06 -16.95 0.33
N TRP A 98 -0.03 -16.71 -0.49
CA TRP A 98 1.31 -16.40 0.02
C TRP A 98 1.33 -15.04 0.73
N VAL A 99 0.61 -14.06 0.20
CA VAL A 99 0.50 -12.74 0.84
C VAL A 99 -0.21 -12.87 2.17
N ALA A 100 -1.37 -13.52 2.21
CA ALA A 100 -2.21 -13.63 3.40
C ALA A 100 -1.60 -14.51 4.50
N PHE A 101 -0.98 -15.64 4.15
CA PHE A 101 -0.52 -16.63 5.13
C PHE A 101 0.98 -16.57 5.43
N LEU A 102 1.79 -15.92 4.60
CA LEU A 102 3.24 -15.85 4.80
C LEU A 102 3.74 -14.40 4.92
N ILE A 103 3.52 -13.57 3.89
CA ILE A 103 4.13 -12.23 3.80
C ILE A 103 3.57 -11.30 4.88
N VAL A 104 2.23 -11.21 5.00
CA VAL A 104 1.58 -10.33 5.98
C VAL A 104 1.89 -10.75 7.43
N PRO A 105 1.82 -12.02 7.82
CA PRO A 105 2.22 -12.46 9.17
C PRO A 105 3.70 -12.20 9.47
N ILE A 106 4.62 -12.47 8.54
CA ILE A 106 6.05 -12.20 8.73
C ILE A 106 6.29 -10.70 8.84
N PHE A 107 5.67 -9.89 7.99
CA PHE A 107 5.77 -8.44 8.03
C PHE A 107 5.28 -7.89 9.37
N GLY A 108 4.11 -8.35 9.82
CA GLY A 108 3.54 -8.00 11.12
C GLY A 108 4.47 -8.41 12.25
N PHE A 109 4.99 -9.63 12.25
CA PHE A 109 5.91 -10.10 13.28
C PHE A 109 7.22 -9.29 13.34
N ALA A 110 7.82 -8.99 12.18
CA ALA A 110 9.08 -8.27 12.10
C ALA A 110 8.96 -6.79 12.51
N ASN A 111 7.80 -6.16 12.28
CA ASN A 111 7.62 -4.72 12.46
C ASN A 111 6.69 -4.34 13.63
N ALA A 112 5.91 -5.27 14.17
CA ALA A 112 5.06 -5.03 15.34
C ALA A 112 5.77 -5.34 16.66
N GLY A 113 7.04 -5.74 16.62
CA GLY A 113 7.86 -6.05 17.79
C GLY A 113 8.22 -4.81 18.60
N VAL A 114 7.23 -4.15 19.21
CA VAL A 114 7.45 -3.03 20.11
C VAL A 114 7.94 -3.57 21.46
N SER A 115 9.08 -3.07 21.93
CA SER A 115 9.63 -3.50 23.22
C SER A 115 8.77 -2.99 24.38
N PHE A 116 8.02 -3.89 25.02
CA PHE A 116 7.26 -3.57 26.24
C PHE A 116 8.14 -3.18 27.44
N ALA A 117 9.45 -3.44 27.38
CA ALA A 117 10.38 -3.18 28.46
C ALA A 117 10.52 -1.67 28.80
N MET A 118 10.16 -0.77 27.88
CA MET A 118 10.24 0.69 28.06
C MET A 118 8.86 1.37 28.16
N VAL A 119 7.76 0.60 28.19
CA VAL A 119 6.41 1.17 28.23
C VAL A 119 6.06 1.59 29.65
N THR A 120 6.31 2.86 29.96
CA THR A 120 5.79 3.50 31.17
C THR A 120 4.46 4.20 30.86
N PRO A 121 3.49 4.26 31.81
CA PRO A 121 2.27 5.03 31.62
C PRO A 121 2.53 6.51 31.27
N ALA A 122 3.64 7.07 31.78
CA ALA A 122 4.09 8.42 31.44
C ALA A 122 4.55 8.55 29.98
N ALA A 123 5.20 7.52 29.41
CA ALA A 123 5.57 7.50 28.00
C ALA A 123 4.33 7.41 27.09
N LEU A 124 3.28 6.69 27.49
CA LEU A 124 2.03 6.60 26.72
C LEU A 124 1.23 7.92 26.71
N LEU A 125 1.32 8.70 27.79
CA LEU A 125 0.68 10.01 27.91
C LEU A 125 1.53 11.15 27.33
N ALA A 126 2.72 10.84 26.80
CA ALA A 126 3.54 11.84 26.13
C ALA A 126 2.80 12.40 24.89
N PRO A 127 2.97 13.69 24.55
CA PRO A 127 2.19 14.34 23.50
C PRO A 127 2.28 13.65 22.12
N VAL A 128 3.44 13.07 21.79
CA VAL A 128 3.68 12.42 20.49
C VAL A 128 2.95 11.08 20.36
N PRO A 129 3.16 10.06 21.22
CA PRO A 129 2.39 8.81 21.19
C PRO A 129 0.88 9.03 21.30
N LEU A 130 0.45 9.93 22.19
CA LEU A 130 -0.97 10.23 22.36
C LEU A 130 -1.58 10.88 21.11
N GLY A 131 -0.86 11.81 20.48
CA GLY A 131 -1.28 12.42 19.22
C GLY A 131 -1.40 11.41 18.08
N ILE A 132 -0.44 10.48 17.97
CA ILE A 132 -0.46 9.40 16.97
C ILE A 132 -1.61 8.43 17.23
N ALA A 133 -1.79 7.99 18.49
CA ALA A 133 -2.87 7.08 18.87
C ALA A 133 -4.25 7.70 18.61
N LEU A 134 -4.49 8.94 19.04
CA LEU A 134 -5.76 9.63 18.81
C LEU A 134 -5.97 9.95 17.33
N GLY A 135 -4.92 10.36 16.60
CA GLY A 135 -4.99 10.64 15.17
C GLY A 135 -5.29 9.39 14.34
N LEU A 136 -4.65 8.27 14.63
CA LEU A 136 -4.92 7.00 13.94
C LEU A 136 -6.29 6.43 14.30
N PHE A 137 -6.69 6.51 15.57
CA PHE A 137 -7.97 5.96 16.01
C PHE A 137 -9.16 6.82 15.58
N PHE A 138 -9.19 8.09 16.00
CA PHE A 138 -10.31 8.99 15.69
C PHE A 138 -10.22 9.59 14.29
N GLY A 139 -9.02 9.93 13.82
CA GLY A 139 -8.84 10.54 12.50
C GLY A 139 -9.28 9.63 11.35
N LYS A 140 -9.00 8.32 11.42
CA LYS A 140 -9.50 7.37 10.41
C LYS A 140 -11.02 7.22 10.45
N GLN A 141 -11.61 7.13 11.64
CA GLN A 141 -13.07 7.01 11.79
C GLN A 141 -13.79 8.25 11.26
N VAL A 142 -13.36 9.44 11.71
CA VAL A 142 -13.93 10.72 11.28
C VAL A 142 -13.68 10.96 9.80
N GLY A 143 -12.50 10.63 9.28
CA GLY A 143 -12.18 10.75 7.87
C GLY A 143 -13.07 9.87 7.00
N VAL A 144 -13.07 8.56 7.23
CA VAL A 144 -13.83 7.61 6.40
C VAL A 144 -15.33 7.88 6.49
N PHE A 145 -15.88 8.01 7.71
CA PHE A 145 -17.30 8.27 7.89
C PHE A 145 -17.71 9.65 7.39
N GLY A 146 -16.91 10.68 7.67
CA GLY A 146 -17.17 12.06 7.28
C GLY A 146 -17.17 12.25 5.76
N PHE A 147 -16.18 11.72 5.05
CA PHE A 147 -16.14 11.77 3.59
C PHE A 147 -17.25 10.95 2.95
N ALA A 148 -17.55 9.75 3.47
CA ALA A 148 -18.67 8.93 2.97
C ALA A 148 -20.01 9.65 3.19
N TRP A 149 -20.25 10.20 4.38
CA TRP A 149 -21.45 10.97 4.69
C TRP A 149 -21.59 12.21 3.80
N LEU A 150 -20.49 12.93 3.57
CA LEU A 150 -20.48 14.12 2.71
C LEU A 150 -20.76 13.75 1.25
N ALA A 151 -20.14 12.70 0.73
CA ALA A 151 -20.36 12.22 -0.63
C ALA A 151 -21.83 11.80 -0.86
N ILE A 152 -22.43 11.11 0.11
CA ILE A 152 -23.85 10.72 0.06
C ILE A 152 -24.75 11.96 0.13
N ARG A 153 -24.46 12.91 1.02
CA ARG A 153 -25.27 14.12 1.19
C ARG A 153 -25.19 15.06 -0.01
N LEU A 154 -24.05 15.11 -0.70
CA LEU A 154 -23.84 15.87 -1.92
C LEU A 154 -24.34 15.16 -3.19
N ASN A 155 -24.96 13.98 -3.05
CA ASN A 155 -25.45 13.17 -4.17
C ASN A 155 -24.34 12.78 -5.17
N LEU A 156 -23.10 12.65 -4.67
CA LEU A 156 -21.94 12.16 -5.43
C LEU A 156 -21.80 10.64 -5.35
N ALA A 157 -22.47 10.01 -4.38
CA ALA A 157 -22.47 8.56 -4.18
C ALA A 157 -23.80 8.10 -3.54
N ASP A 158 -24.21 6.86 -3.83
CA ASP A 158 -25.38 6.24 -3.21
C ASP A 158 -25.01 5.48 -1.93
N MET A 159 -25.92 5.46 -0.97
CA MET A 159 -25.82 4.55 0.18
C MET A 159 -25.82 3.09 -0.31
N PRO A 160 -24.94 2.21 0.21
CA PRO A 160 -24.92 0.81 -0.19
C PRO A 160 -26.29 0.15 0.00
N ARG A 161 -26.68 -0.73 -0.94
CA ARG A 161 -28.01 -1.35 -0.95
C ARG A 161 -28.30 -2.06 0.38
N ARG A 162 -29.39 -1.66 1.04
CA ARG A 162 -29.85 -2.20 2.34
C ARG A 162 -28.93 -1.90 3.53
N ALA A 163 -28.02 -0.92 3.41
CA ALA A 163 -27.17 -0.50 4.52
C ALA A 163 -27.85 0.56 5.40
N SER A 164 -27.69 0.44 6.73
CA SER A 164 -28.04 1.49 7.69
C SER A 164 -26.85 2.40 7.99
N TRP A 165 -27.10 3.59 8.53
CA TRP A 165 -26.05 4.51 8.99
C TRP A 165 -25.14 3.89 10.06
N ALA A 166 -25.70 3.01 10.91
CA ALA A 166 -24.92 2.27 11.90
C ALA A 166 -23.97 1.25 11.24
N GLN A 167 -24.40 0.60 10.15
CA GLN A 167 -23.54 -0.29 9.37
C GLN A 167 -22.45 0.48 8.64
N LEU A 168 -22.76 1.66 8.09
CA LEU A 168 -21.76 2.53 7.48
C LEU A 168 -20.69 2.96 8.50
N TYR A 169 -21.11 3.34 9.71
CA TYR A 169 -20.18 3.64 10.80
C TYR A 169 -19.35 2.41 11.20
N GLY A 170 -19.97 1.22 11.28
CA GLY A 170 -19.27 -0.03 11.53
C GLY A 170 -18.18 -0.33 10.49
N VAL A 171 -18.46 -0.09 9.20
CA VAL A 171 -17.46 -0.20 8.13
C VAL A 171 -16.34 0.84 8.33
N ALA A 172 -16.66 2.08 8.71
CA ALA A 172 -15.66 3.10 8.99
C ALA A 172 -14.72 2.72 10.15
N VAL A 173 -15.25 2.08 11.21
CA VAL A 173 -14.44 1.53 12.31
C VAL A 173 -13.55 0.39 11.83
N LEU A 174 -14.07 -0.53 11.01
CA LEU A 174 -13.28 -1.62 10.42
C LEU A 174 -12.15 -1.09 9.51
N CYS A 175 -12.42 -0.07 8.70
CA CYS A 175 -11.39 0.63 7.92
C CYS A 175 -10.34 1.32 8.81
N GLY A 176 -10.69 1.65 10.04
CA GLY A 176 -9.77 2.19 11.05
C GLY A 176 -8.69 1.18 11.48
N ILE A 177 -8.94 -0.12 11.35
CA ILE A 177 -8.02 -1.20 11.73
C ILE A 177 -6.92 -1.33 10.67
N GLY A 178 -6.00 -0.38 10.67
CA GLY A 178 -4.92 -0.32 9.69
C GLY A 178 -3.66 -1.07 10.07
N PHE A 179 -3.68 -1.99 11.03
CA PHE A 179 -2.49 -2.59 11.69
C PHE A 179 -1.24 -2.66 10.79
N THR A 180 -1.24 -3.48 9.74
CA THR A 180 -0.06 -3.67 8.88
C THR A 180 0.24 -2.47 7.98
N MET A 181 -0.77 -1.84 7.39
CA MET A 181 -0.56 -0.67 6.50
C MET A 181 -0.18 0.60 7.26
N SER A 182 -0.64 0.76 8.51
CA SER A 182 -0.26 1.84 9.42
C SER A 182 1.18 1.66 9.90
N LEU A 183 1.58 0.44 10.31
CA LEU A 183 2.98 0.15 10.66
C LEU A 183 3.90 0.41 9.47
N PHE A 184 3.49 -0.05 8.27
CA PHE A 184 4.22 0.21 7.04
C PHE A 184 4.40 1.72 6.78
N VAL A 185 3.32 2.50 6.87
CA VAL A 185 3.39 3.96 6.71
C VAL A 185 4.24 4.63 7.80
N GLY A 186 4.18 4.14 9.04
CA GLY A 186 5.01 4.63 10.15
C GLY A 186 6.50 4.48 9.89
N ILE A 187 6.93 3.31 9.40
CA ILE A 187 8.32 3.06 9.02
C ILE A 187 8.77 3.99 7.90
N LEU A 188 7.92 4.24 6.91
CA LEU A 188 8.24 5.15 5.80
C LEU A 188 8.27 6.62 6.23
N ALA A 189 7.46 7.03 7.21
CA ALA A 189 7.37 8.41 7.67
C ALA A 189 8.59 8.83 8.52
N TYR A 190 9.23 7.89 9.21
CA TYR A 190 10.35 8.15 10.11
C TYR A 190 11.62 7.36 9.75
N PRO A 191 12.26 7.62 8.59
CA PRO A 191 13.50 6.97 8.22
C PRO A 191 14.64 7.44 9.15
N GLY A 192 15.12 6.55 10.04
CA GLY A 192 16.35 6.78 10.81
C GLY A 192 16.19 7.18 12.28
N SER A 193 14.98 7.27 12.83
CA SER A 193 14.75 7.49 14.28
C SER A 193 14.07 6.27 14.91
N SER A 194 14.86 5.27 15.30
CA SER A 194 14.36 4.05 15.98
C SER A 194 13.48 4.37 17.20
N LEU A 195 13.83 5.43 17.94
CA LEU A 195 13.08 5.91 19.11
C LEU A 195 11.65 6.41 18.80
N LEU A 196 11.37 6.88 17.58
CA LEU A 196 10.04 7.31 17.15
C LEU A 196 9.26 6.17 16.46
N GLN A 197 9.96 5.21 15.84
CA GLN A 197 9.34 4.00 15.28
C GLN A 197 8.81 3.08 16.39
N ASP A 198 9.50 3.00 17.52
CA ASP A 198 9.03 2.25 18.70
C ASP A 198 7.83 2.90 19.41
N GLN A 199 7.49 4.15 19.06
CA GLN A 199 6.37 4.91 19.64
C GLN A 199 5.09 4.87 18.79
N THR A 200 5.16 4.36 17.55
CA THR A 200 4.03 4.20 16.62
C THR A 200 3.49 2.78 16.61
#